data_AF-A0A974DLT2-F1
#
_entry.id   AF-A0A974DLT2-F1
#
_cell.length_a   1.000
_cell.length_b   1.000
_cell.length_c   1.000
_cell.angle_alpha   90.00
_cell.angle_beta   90.00
_cell.angle_gamma   90.00
#
_symmetry.space_group_name_H-M   'P 1'
#
loop_
_entity.id
_entity.type
_entity.pdbx_description
1 polymer ?
#
loop_
_entity_poly.entity_id
_entity_poly.type
_entity_poly.pdbx_seq_one_letter_code
_entity_poly.pdbx_strand_id
1 'polypeptide(L)'
;MTKPQDGAGSLLLFITPLLLPVSFASELSVVTCGSVVKLLNIKHNVRLHSHDVRYGSGSGQQSVTGVTSVDDGNSYWRIRGQTSTVCERGTMIKCGQSMRLTHVNTGRNLHSHHFTSPLSGNQEVSAFGDDGEGDILDDWTVLCDGEFWQRDDDVRLRHTSTNVFLSITGEQYGRPINGQREVHCMSYSNQNSYWKVMEGIFMKPSEQSRTQNAHTEL
;
A
#
# COMPACT_ATOMS: atom_id res chain seq x y z
N MET A 1 66.04 -23.76 54.85
CA MET A 1 66.09 -23.19 53.49
C MET A 1 64.98 -23.82 52.66
N THR A 2 64.42 -23.06 51.71
CA THR A 2 63.26 -23.30 50.82
C THR A 2 61.86 -23.10 51.41
N LYS A 3 61.24 -21.98 51.02
CA LYS A 3 59.79 -21.72 50.99
C LYS A 3 59.42 -21.38 49.52
N PRO A 4 58.22 -21.73 49.02
CA PRO A 4 57.88 -21.62 47.60
C PRO A 4 57.50 -20.19 47.20
N GLN A 5 57.73 -19.85 45.93
CA GLN A 5 57.24 -18.64 45.27
C GLN A 5 55.80 -18.87 44.78
N ASP A 6 54.86 -18.05 45.26
CA ASP A 6 53.52 -17.95 44.69
C ASP A 6 53.55 -16.99 43.48
N GLY A 7 53.31 -17.54 42.29
CA GLY A 7 53.15 -16.78 41.05
C GLY A 7 51.73 -16.27 40.93
N ALA A 8 51.55 -14.95 41.00
CA ALA A 8 50.29 -14.30 40.67
C ALA A 8 50.12 -14.24 39.14
N GLY A 9 49.31 -15.15 38.59
CA GLY A 9 48.86 -15.09 37.20
C GLY A 9 47.81 -14.01 37.01
N SER A 10 48.14 -12.94 36.29
CA SER A 10 47.19 -11.91 35.86
C SER A 10 46.37 -12.44 34.69
N LEU A 11 45.07 -12.65 34.90
CA LEU A 11 44.13 -13.07 33.86
C LEU A 11 43.63 -11.84 33.10
N LEU A 12 44.23 -11.57 31.94
CA LEU A 12 43.75 -10.54 31.00
C LEU A 12 42.47 -11.03 30.33
N LEU A 13 41.33 -10.48 30.75
CA LEU A 13 40.04 -10.64 30.08
C LEU A 13 40.02 -9.80 28.80
N PHE A 14 40.19 -10.44 27.65
CA PHE A 14 39.94 -9.83 26.35
C PHE A 14 38.43 -9.73 26.12
N ILE A 15 37.86 -8.54 26.31
CA ILE A 15 36.49 -8.24 25.91
C ILE A 15 36.51 -8.03 24.39
N THR A 16 36.15 -9.06 23.63
CA THR A 16 35.89 -8.92 22.19
C THR A 16 34.58 -8.14 22.01
N PRO A 17 34.57 -7.01 21.29
CA PRO A 17 33.33 -6.31 20.99
C PRO A 17 32.47 -7.22 20.11
N LEU A 18 31.28 -7.55 20.60
CA LEU A 18 30.26 -8.25 19.83
C LEU A 18 29.82 -7.31 18.70
N LEU A 19 30.40 -7.48 17.51
CA LEU A 19 29.91 -6.86 16.28
C LEU A 19 28.53 -7.43 16.00
N LEU A 20 27.50 -6.70 16.42
CA LEU A 20 26.13 -6.95 15.99
C LEU A 20 26.10 -6.80 14.46
N PRO A 21 25.57 -7.77 13.71
CA PRO A 21 25.40 -7.60 12.28
C PRO A 21 24.50 -6.38 12.06
N VAL A 22 24.99 -5.39 11.31
CA VAL A 22 24.15 -4.33 10.77
C VAL A 22 23.13 -5.04 9.90
N SER A 23 21.89 -5.10 10.36
CA SER A 23 20.78 -5.62 9.57
C SER A 23 20.68 -4.75 8.31
N PHE A 24 21.09 -5.28 7.17
CA PHE A 24 20.62 -4.80 5.88
C PHE A 24 19.12 -5.07 5.85
N ALA A 25 18.32 -4.14 6.40
CA ALA A 25 16.89 -4.09 6.16
C ALA A 25 16.76 -4.06 4.63
N SER A 26 16.30 -5.18 4.11
CA SER A 26 16.48 -5.57 2.72
C SER A 26 15.90 -4.51 1.80
N GLU A 27 16.64 -4.09 0.76
CA GLU A 27 16.13 -3.25 -0.33
C GLU A 27 14.85 -3.85 -0.99
N LEU A 28 14.48 -5.08 -0.67
CA LEU A 28 13.18 -5.68 -0.98
C LEU A 28 12.04 -5.21 -0.05
N SER A 29 12.22 -4.25 0.84
CA SER A 29 11.15 -3.78 1.74
C SER A 29 10.27 -2.69 1.10
N VAL A 30 10.63 -2.15 -0.06
CA VAL A 30 9.93 -1.00 -0.68
C VAL A 30 8.85 -1.47 -1.67
N VAL A 31 7.77 -0.72 -1.78
CA VAL A 31 6.74 -0.86 -2.83
C VAL A 31 7.20 -0.13 -4.09
N THR A 32 7.12 -0.81 -5.23
CA THR A 32 7.57 -0.26 -6.52
C THR A 32 6.48 -0.34 -7.60
N CYS A 33 6.56 0.52 -8.60
CA CYS A 33 5.74 0.43 -9.80
C CYS A 33 5.84 -0.94 -10.48
N GLY A 34 4.70 -1.40 -11.01
CA GLY A 34 4.52 -2.71 -11.59
C GLY A 34 4.25 -3.82 -10.57
N SER A 35 4.41 -3.58 -9.27
CA SER A 35 4.04 -4.57 -8.24
C SER A 35 2.53 -4.82 -8.27
N VAL A 36 2.14 -6.07 -7.98
CA VAL A 36 0.75 -6.49 -7.85
C VAL A 36 0.51 -6.88 -6.40
N VAL A 37 -0.38 -6.19 -5.70
CA VAL A 37 -0.54 -6.27 -4.25
C VAL A 37 -2.01 -6.37 -3.86
N LYS A 38 -2.26 -6.92 -2.67
CA LYS A 38 -3.52 -6.76 -1.94
C LYS A 38 -3.35 -5.65 -0.92
N LEU A 39 -4.36 -4.78 -0.80
CA LEU A 39 -4.42 -3.72 0.20
C LEU A 39 -5.40 -4.13 1.31
N LEU A 40 -4.88 -4.29 2.52
CA LEU A 40 -5.65 -4.64 3.72
C LEU A 40 -6.05 -3.36 4.45
N ASN A 41 -7.34 -3.15 4.69
CA ASN A 41 -7.79 -2.17 5.66
C ASN A 41 -7.52 -2.71 7.07
N ILE A 42 -6.73 -1.98 7.85
CA ILE A 42 -6.19 -2.48 9.13
C ILE A 42 -7.30 -2.62 10.18
N LYS A 43 -8.22 -1.64 10.24
CA LYS A 43 -9.27 -1.60 11.26
C LYS A 43 -10.29 -2.72 11.08
N HIS A 44 -10.72 -2.97 9.84
CA HIS A 44 -11.79 -3.91 9.53
C HIS A 44 -11.30 -5.29 9.06
N ASN A 45 -10.00 -5.44 8.88
CA ASN A 45 -9.36 -6.67 8.43
C ASN A 45 -9.98 -7.23 7.13
N VAL A 46 -10.19 -6.35 6.16
CA VAL A 46 -10.72 -6.68 4.82
C VAL A 46 -9.81 -6.16 3.74
N ARG A 47 -9.74 -6.89 2.62
CA ARG A 47 -8.93 -6.55 1.45
C ARG A 47 -9.75 -5.76 0.45
N LEU A 48 -9.15 -4.72 -0.12
CA LEU A 48 -9.72 -3.97 -1.24
C LEU A 48 -9.99 -4.93 -2.40
N HIS A 49 -11.19 -4.87 -2.95
CA HIS A 49 -11.71 -5.86 -3.88
C HIS A 49 -12.62 -5.21 -4.92
N SER A 50 -12.65 -5.76 -6.13
CA SER A 50 -13.61 -5.36 -7.16
C SER A 50 -13.96 -6.56 -8.05
N HIS A 51 -15.04 -6.47 -8.80
CA HIS A 51 -15.63 -7.59 -9.55
C HIS A 51 -16.66 -7.06 -10.54
N ASP A 52 -17.20 -7.91 -11.41
CA ASP A 52 -18.16 -7.48 -12.45
C ASP A 52 -19.61 -7.31 -11.92
N VAL A 53 -19.77 -6.52 -10.86
CA VAL A 53 -21.05 -6.02 -10.37
C VAL A 53 -20.96 -4.50 -10.32
N ARG A 54 -22.05 -3.83 -10.68
CA ARG A 54 -22.13 -2.38 -10.71
C ARG A 54 -23.01 -1.88 -9.57
N TYR A 55 -22.78 -0.65 -9.14
CA TYR A 55 -23.71 0.01 -8.23
C TYR A 55 -25.07 0.22 -8.90
N GLY A 56 -26.14 0.03 -8.13
CA GLY A 56 -27.51 0.36 -8.55
C GLY A 56 -27.89 1.82 -8.26
N SER A 57 -26.98 2.59 -7.66
CA SER A 57 -27.12 3.99 -7.25
C SER A 57 -25.82 4.73 -7.56
N GLY A 58 -25.76 6.02 -7.20
CA GLY A 58 -24.54 6.83 -7.41
C GLY A 58 -24.21 6.92 -8.89
N SER A 59 -22.97 6.62 -9.26
CA SER A 59 -22.51 6.71 -10.65
C SER A 59 -22.95 5.54 -11.53
N GLY A 60 -23.38 4.42 -10.94
CA GLY A 60 -23.67 3.18 -11.66
C GLY A 60 -22.42 2.46 -12.20
N GLN A 61 -21.21 2.86 -11.80
CA GLN A 61 -19.96 2.22 -12.19
C GLN A 61 -19.72 0.89 -11.46
N GLN A 62 -18.64 0.18 -11.83
CA GLN A 62 -18.25 -1.08 -11.21
C GLN A 62 -17.94 -0.87 -9.72
N SER A 63 -18.46 -1.74 -8.86
CA SER A 63 -18.35 -1.59 -7.41
C SER A 63 -16.96 -1.95 -6.89
N VAL A 64 -16.55 -1.25 -5.84
CA VAL A 64 -15.35 -1.55 -5.06
C VAL A 64 -15.77 -1.82 -3.63
N THR A 65 -15.27 -2.91 -3.06
CA THR A 65 -15.71 -3.42 -1.77
C THR A 65 -14.54 -3.91 -0.93
N GLY A 66 -14.80 -4.22 0.34
CA GLY A 66 -13.89 -4.92 1.23
C GLY A 66 -14.32 -6.36 1.47
N VAL A 67 -13.42 -7.32 1.26
CA VAL A 67 -13.68 -8.76 1.50
C VAL A 67 -12.76 -9.34 2.56
N THR A 68 -13.25 -10.30 3.36
CA THR A 68 -12.44 -11.01 4.37
C THR A 68 -11.61 -12.15 3.76
N SER A 69 -11.96 -12.62 2.57
CA SER A 69 -11.26 -13.70 1.87
C SER A 69 -9.80 -13.30 1.59
N VAL A 70 -8.86 -14.08 2.11
CA VAL A 70 -7.42 -13.83 1.96
C VAL A 70 -6.95 -14.17 0.56
N ASP A 71 -7.46 -15.26 -0.02
CA ASP A 71 -6.95 -15.86 -1.25
C ASP A 71 -7.70 -15.44 -2.51
N ASP A 72 -8.65 -14.51 -2.40
CA ASP A 72 -9.43 -14.05 -3.54
C ASP A 72 -8.54 -13.32 -4.58
N GLY A 73 -8.59 -13.78 -5.83
CA GLY A 73 -7.86 -13.18 -6.95
C GLY A 73 -8.36 -11.80 -7.33
N ASN A 74 -9.61 -11.48 -7.04
CA ASN A 74 -10.24 -10.17 -7.27
C ASN A 74 -9.82 -9.09 -6.23
N SER A 75 -8.86 -9.42 -5.36
CA SER A 75 -8.23 -8.47 -4.45
C SER A 75 -6.85 -8.01 -4.92
N TYR A 76 -6.39 -8.43 -6.10
CA TYR A 76 -5.11 -8.00 -6.65
C TYR A 76 -5.22 -6.67 -7.42
N TRP A 77 -4.37 -5.72 -7.04
CA TRP A 77 -4.26 -4.40 -7.65
C TRP A 77 -2.82 -4.17 -8.11
N ARG A 78 -2.64 -3.72 -9.35
CA ARG A 78 -1.33 -3.33 -9.90
C ARG A 78 -1.04 -1.87 -9.59
N ILE A 79 0.15 -1.59 -9.07
CA ILE A 79 0.67 -0.24 -8.86
C ILE A 79 1.19 0.32 -10.19
N ARG A 80 0.63 1.46 -10.63
CA ARG A 80 1.04 2.20 -11.83
C ARG A 80 1.37 3.66 -11.48
N GLY A 81 2.04 4.36 -12.39
CA GLY A 81 2.19 5.82 -12.32
C GLY A 81 0.84 6.53 -12.43
N GLN A 82 0.82 7.79 -11.98
CA GLN A 82 -0.30 8.70 -12.22
C GLN A 82 -0.58 8.91 -13.72
N THR A 83 -1.71 9.51 -14.04
CA THR A 83 -2.12 9.91 -15.40
C THR A 83 -0.96 10.52 -16.20
N SER A 84 -0.77 10.06 -17.44
CA SER A 84 0.23 10.61 -18.38
C SER A 84 1.68 10.59 -17.89
N THR A 85 2.00 9.83 -16.84
CA THR A 85 3.37 9.72 -16.30
C THR A 85 3.87 8.30 -16.44
N VAL A 86 5.02 8.14 -17.10
CA VAL A 86 5.69 6.83 -17.19
C VAL A 86 6.21 6.45 -15.81
N CYS A 87 5.78 5.29 -15.30
CA CYS A 87 6.37 4.69 -14.11
C CYS A 87 6.98 3.34 -14.46
N GLU A 88 8.28 3.35 -14.67
CA GLU A 88 9.02 2.15 -15.04
C GLU A 88 8.93 1.09 -13.95
N ARG A 89 8.87 -0.17 -14.39
CA ARG A 89 8.81 -1.32 -13.50
C ARG A 89 10.01 -1.31 -12.54
N GLY A 90 9.73 -1.43 -11.24
CA GLY A 90 10.78 -1.38 -10.21
C GLY A 90 11.13 0.03 -9.73
N THR A 91 10.52 1.09 -10.28
CA THR A 91 10.65 2.44 -9.71
C THR A 91 10.02 2.47 -8.32
N MET A 92 10.77 2.90 -7.30
CA MET A 92 10.29 3.03 -5.91
C MET A 92 9.21 4.11 -5.80
N ILE A 93 8.16 3.85 -5.03
CA ILE A 93 7.10 4.82 -4.79
C ILE A 93 7.50 5.74 -3.62
N LYS A 94 7.63 7.04 -3.88
CA LYS A 94 7.91 8.03 -2.83
C LYS A 94 6.68 8.30 -1.97
N CYS A 95 6.88 8.58 -0.69
CA CYS A 95 5.81 9.09 0.16
C CYS A 95 5.36 10.47 -0.35
N GLY A 96 4.04 10.68 -0.42
CA GLY A 96 3.44 11.87 -1.04
C GLY A 96 3.33 11.82 -2.57
N GLN A 97 3.77 10.74 -3.21
CA GLN A 97 3.65 10.56 -4.66
C GLN A 97 2.22 10.16 -5.06
N SER A 98 1.74 10.73 -6.17
CA SER A 98 0.52 10.26 -6.83
C SER A 98 0.78 9.02 -7.70
N MET A 99 -0.13 8.06 -7.62
CA MET A 99 -0.05 6.77 -8.30
C MET A 99 -1.46 6.26 -8.64
N ARG A 100 -1.54 5.19 -9.43
CA ARG A 100 -2.81 4.50 -9.74
C ARG A 100 -2.79 3.06 -9.24
N LEU A 101 -3.97 2.58 -8.87
CA LEU A 101 -4.24 1.19 -8.56
C LEU A 101 -5.16 0.61 -9.64
N THR A 102 -4.67 -0.29 -10.46
CA THR A 102 -5.47 -0.97 -11.49
C THR A 102 -5.86 -2.36 -11.01
N HIS A 103 -7.14 -2.66 -10.93
CA HIS A 103 -7.66 -3.98 -10.60
C HIS A 103 -7.24 -4.99 -11.68
N VAL A 104 -6.55 -6.06 -11.27
CA VAL A 104 -5.88 -6.97 -12.22
C VAL A 104 -6.87 -7.69 -13.12
N ASN A 105 -8.01 -8.15 -12.59
CA ASN A 105 -8.92 -9.01 -13.34
C ASN A 105 -9.88 -8.26 -14.27
N THR A 106 -10.18 -6.99 -13.97
CA THR A 106 -11.10 -6.18 -14.80
C THR A 106 -10.41 -5.09 -15.59
N GLY A 107 -9.11 -4.86 -15.38
CA GLY A 107 -8.37 -3.78 -16.01
C GLY A 107 -8.79 -2.38 -15.55
N ARG A 108 -9.72 -2.25 -14.60
CA ARG A 108 -10.25 -0.95 -14.18
C ARG A 108 -9.41 -0.29 -13.11
N ASN A 109 -9.33 1.04 -13.11
CA ASN A 109 -8.65 1.82 -12.09
C ASN A 109 -9.54 2.06 -10.87
N LEU A 110 -8.94 2.10 -9.68
CA LEU A 110 -9.59 2.63 -8.49
C LEU A 110 -9.89 4.11 -8.70
N HIS A 111 -11.16 4.48 -8.59
CA HIS A 111 -11.67 5.78 -9.02
C HIS A 111 -12.51 6.43 -7.91
N SER A 112 -12.52 7.76 -7.86
CA SER A 112 -13.46 8.48 -7.00
C SER A 112 -13.86 9.83 -7.59
N HIS A 113 -15.06 10.27 -7.26
CA HIS A 113 -15.72 11.41 -7.89
C HIS A 113 -16.86 11.92 -7.01
N HIS A 114 -17.50 13.03 -7.38
CA HIS A 114 -18.56 13.65 -6.59
C HIS A 114 -19.93 12.94 -6.72
N PHE A 115 -19.94 11.63 -6.50
CA PHE A 115 -21.13 10.83 -6.29
C PHE A 115 -21.21 10.34 -4.85
N THR A 116 -22.43 10.11 -4.37
CA THR A 116 -22.71 9.60 -3.03
C THR A 116 -22.52 8.09 -2.99
N SER A 117 -21.83 7.57 -1.98
CA SER A 117 -21.59 6.16 -1.78
C SER A 117 -22.90 5.42 -1.42
N PRO A 118 -23.06 4.15 -1.81
CA PRO A 118 -24.36 3.49 -1.78
C PRO A 118 -24.98 3.28 -0.38
N LEU A 119 -24.17 3.09 0.67
CA LEU A 119 -24.65 2.70 2.00
C LEU A 119 -24.50 3.82 3.03
N SER A 120 -23.33 4.45 3.10
CA SER A 120 -23.03 5.43 4.17
C SER A 120 -23.27 6.89 3.79
N GLY A 121 -23.50 7.18 2.50
CA GLY A 121 -23.68 8.56 2.03
C GLY A 121 -22.38 9.37 1.93
N ASN A 122 -21.21 8.72 2.01
CA ASN A 122 -19.89 9.35 1.84
C ASN A 122 -19.59 9.58 0.34
N GLN A 123 -18.34 9.94 -0.01
CA GLN A 123 -17.96 10.05 -1.42
C GLN A 123 -17.73 8.64 -2.01
N GLU A 124 -18.32 8.36 -3.16
CA GLU A 124 -18.26 7.06 -3.83
C GLU A 124 -16.82 6.71 -4.26
N VAL A 125 -16.46 5.44 -4.08
CA VAL A 125 -15.29 4.82 -4.68
C VAL A 125 -15.76 3.71 -5.61
N SER A 126 -15.25 3.70 -6.84
CA SER A 126 -15.66 2.79 -7.91
C SER A 126 -14.44 2.25 -8.66
N ALA A 127 -14.69 1.34 -9.60
CA ALA A 127 -13.70 0.92 -10.58
C ALA A 127 -14.09 1.43 -11.98
N PHE A 128 -13.23 2.26 -12.57
CA PHE A 128 -13.48 3.01 -13.81
C PHE A 128 -12.40 2.76 -14.86
N GLY A 129 -12.67 3.16 -16.10
CA GLY A 129 -11.73 3.00 -17.20
C GLY A 129 -11.67 1.58 -17.75
N ASP A 130 -10.63 1.33 -18.55
CA ASP A 130 -10.40 0.06 -19.24
C ASP A 130 -8.90 -0.15 -19.48
N ASP A 131 -8.39 -1.35 -19.22
CA ASP A 131 -6.95 -1.70 -19.30
C ASP A 131 -5.98 -0.69 -18.62
N GLY A 132 -6.48 -0.08 -17.54
CA GLY A 132 -5.86 0.94 -16.71
C GLY A 132 -5.71 2.31 -17.37
N GLU A 133 -6.29 2.48 -18.55
CA GLU A 133 -6.59 3.78 -19.14
C GLU A 133 -7.83 4.38 -18.46
N GLY A 134 -7.78 5.68 -18.23
CA GLY A 134 -8.76 6.43 -17.46
C GLY A 134 -8.26 7.85 -17.22
N ASP A 135 -8.86 8.59 -16.29
CA ASP A 135 -8.65 10.03 -16.15
C ASP A 135 -7.95 10.43 -14.82
N ILE A 136 -7.87 11.73 -14.56
CA ILE A 136 -7.19 12.26 -13.37
C ILE A 136 -7.85 11.86 -12.05
N LEU A 137 -9.09 11.38 -12.08
CA LEU A 137 -9.85 10.93 -10.92
C LEU A 137 -9.52 9.47 -10.53
N ASP A 138 -8.56 8.87 -11.23
CA ASP A 138 -7.94 7.59 -10.88
C ASP A 138 -6.68 7.76 -10.01
N ASP A 139 -6.21 9.01 -9.81
CA ASP A 139 -4.92 9.27 -9.17
C ASP A 139 -5.07 9.36 -7.64
N TRP A 140 -4.27 8.58 -6.92
CA TRP A 140 -4.23 8.53 -5.46
C TRP A 140 -2.84 8.91 -4.95
N THR A 141 -2.79 9.87 -4.02
CA THR A 141 -1.57 10.20 -3.28
C THR A 141 -1.38 9.19 -2.16
N VAL A 142 -0.25 8.49 -2.14
CA VAL A 142 0.13 7.66 -0.99
C VAL A 142 0.71 8.52 0.13
N LEU A 143 0.17 8.40 1.32
CA LEU A 143 0.65 9.08 2.53
C LEU A 143 1.26 8.02 3.44
N CYS A 144 2.58 8.07 3.56
CA CYS A 144 3.41 7.19 4.37
C CYS A 144 4.49 8.00 5.08
N ASP A 145 5.14 7.37 6.05
CA ASP A 145 6.26 7.94 6.77
C ASP A 145 7.59 7.65 6.04
N GLY A 146 8.59 8.52 6.21
CA GLY A 146 9.88 8.38 5.55
C GLY A 146 9.88 8.82 4.09
N GLU A 147 10.88 8.35 3.33
CA GLU A 147 11.08 8.77 1.94
C GLU A 147 10.26 7.95 0.93
N PHE A 148 10.17 6.63 1.15
CA PHE A 148 9.53 5.68 0.25
C PHE A 148 8.54 4.80 1.00
N TRP A 149 7.47 4.40 0.32
CA TRP A 149 6.46 3.49 0.84
C TRP A 149 7.06 2.11 1.14
N GLN A 150 7.27 1.79 2.42
CA GLN A 150 7.69 0.45 2.83
C GLN A 150 6.49 -0.49 2.89
N ARG A 151 6.73 -1.78 2.63
CA ARG A 151 5.70 -2.81 2.64
C ARG A 151 5.10 -3.01 4.03
N ASP A 152 5.92 -2.85 5.07
CA ASP A 152 5.50 -3.00 6.45
C ASP A 152 4.87 -1.73 7.04
N ASP A 153 4.75 -0.64 6.25
CA ASP A 153 4.14 0.60 6.72
C ASP A 153 2.62 0.57 6.61
N ASP A 154 1.99 1.19 7.61
CA ASP A 154 0.58 1.54 7.57
C ASP A 154 0.45 2.89 6.84
N VAL A 155 -0.29 2.90 5.74
CA VAL A 155 -0.41 4.08 4.87
C VAL A 155 -1.84 4.57 4.76
N ARG A 156 -2.02 5.77 4.21
CA ARG A 156 -3.31 6.24 3.74
C ARG A 156 -3.25 6.54 2.25
N LEU A 157 -4.36 6.33 1.56
CA LEU A 157 -4.53 6.72 0.18
C LEU A 157 -5.50 7.91 0.14
N ARG A 158 -5.00 9.06 -0.29
CA ARG A 158 -5.80 10.28 -0.47
C ARG A 158 -6.11 10.44 -1.95
N HIS A 159 -7.38 10.51 -2.30
CA HIS A 159 -7.80 10.79 -3.66
C HIS A 159 -7.29 12.18 -4.07
N THR A 160 -6.51 12.26 -5.15
CA THR A 160 -5.71 13.45 -5.47
C THR A 160 -6.59 14.64 -5.81
N SER A 161 -7.64 14.43 -6.61
CA SER A 161 -8.48 15.53 -7.10
C SER A 161 -9.44 16.08 -6.05
N THR A 162 -9.90 15.28 -5.08
CA THR A 162 -10.91 15.71 -4.10
C THR A 162 -10.42 15.73 -2.65
N ASN A 163 -9.16 15.36 -2.39
CA ASN A 163 -8.52 15.41 -1.06
C ASN A 163 -9.20 14.60 0.05
N VAL A 164 -9.99 13.60 -0.31
CA VAL A 164 -10.67 12.67 0.61
C VAL A 164 -9.87 11.36 0.75
N PHE A 165 -10.09 10.61 1.82
CA PHE A 165 -9.32 9.42 2.18
C PHE A 165 -10.09 8.14 1.92
N LEU A 166 -9.47 7.19 1.21
CA LEU A 166 -9.99 5.84 1.03
C LEU A 166 -10.23 5.17 2.39
N SER A 167 -11.45 4.73 2.66
CA SER A 167 -11.91 4.32 3.99
C SER A 167 -12.94 3.19 3.93
N ILE A 168 -13.12 2.52 5.07
CA ILE A 168 -14.20 1.54 5.33
C ILE A 168 -14.75 1.78 6.74
N THR A 169 -16.06 2.03 6.91
CA THR A 169 -16.66 2.23 8.26
C THR A 169 -17.44 1.03 8.80
N GLY A 170 -17.79 0.05 7.96
CA GLY A 170 -18.27 -1.27 8.39
C GLY A 170 -19.60 -1.72 7.80
N GLU A 171 -20.30 -0.84 7.09
CA GLU A 171 -21.51 -1.10 6.33
C GLU A 171 -21.28 -2.25 5.35
N GLN A 172 -22.28 -3.12 5.21
CA GLN A 172 -22.17 -4.34 4.40
C GLN A 172 -23.30 -4.41 3.38
N TYR A 173 -22.98 -4.91 2.20
CA TYR A 173 -23.95 -5.14 1.15
C TYR A 173 -24.77 -6.41 1.40
N GLY A 174 -26.01 -6.38 0.89
CA GLY A 174 -26.86 -7.55 0.72
C GLY A 174 -26.53 -8.33 -0.55
N ARG A 175 -27.54 -8.99 -1.13
CA ARG A 175 -27.38 -9.67 -2.43
C ARG A 175 -27.08 -8.66 -3.56
N PRO A 176 -26.31 -9.03 -4.59
CA PRO A 176 -25.67 -10.34 -4.80
C PRO A 176 -24.32 -10.51 -4.07
N ILE A 177 -23.78 -9.46 -3.46
CA ILE A 177 -22.44 -9.42 -2.84
C ILE A 177 -22.51 -9.44 -1.31
N ASN A 178 -23.25 -10.40 -0.78
CA ASN A 178 -23.61 -10.46 0.63
C ASN A 178 -22.37 -10.45 1.55
N GLY A 179 -22.39 -9.55 2.54
CA GLY A 179 -21.35 -9.45 3.57
C GLY A 179 -20.08 -8.71 3.14
N GLN A 180 -19.96 -8.31 1.88
CA GLN A 180 -18.86 -7.43 1.45
C GLN A 180 -19.06 -6.03 2.04
N ARG A 181 -17.97 -5.41 2.51
CA ARG A 181 -18.03 -4.07 3.13
C ARG A 181 -18.00 -2.97 2.07
N GLU A 182 -18.71 -1.88 2.34
CA GLU A 182 -18.60 -0.66 1.53
C GLU A 182 -17.21 -0.06 1.66
N VAL A 183 -16.62 0.27 0.51
CA VAL A 183 -15.45 1.13 0.41
C VAL A 183 -15.92 2.49 -0.10
N HIS A 184 -15.49 3.55 0.57
CA HIS A 184 -15.85 4.92 0.21
C HIS A 184 -14.73 5.88 0.61
N CYS A 185 -14.95 7.16 0.39
CA CYS A 185 -14.02 8.23 0.71
C CYS A 185 -14.57 9.16 1.79
N MET A 186 -13.77 9.42 2.83
CA MET A 186 -14.12 10.34 3.93
C MET A 186 -13.30 11.64 3.83
N SER A 187 -13.88 12.78 4.21
CA SER A 187 -13.20 14.09 4.17
C SER A 187 -12.11 14.28 5.22
N TYR A 188 -12.06 13.40 6.23
CA TYR A 188 -11.07 13.44 7.30
C TYR A 188 -10.44 12.06 7.49
N SER A 189 -9.16 12.04 7.82
CA SER A 189 -8.43 10.81 8.16
C SER A 189 -8.81 10.32 9.56
N ASN A 190 -8.96 9.01 9.73
CA ASN A 190 -9.16 8.38 11.05
C ASN A 190 -8.61 6.95 11.01
N GLN A 191 -8.99 6.08 11.96
CA GLN A 191 -8.52 4.68 12.01
C GLN A 191 -9.01 3.84 10.81
N ASN A 192 -10.14 4.19 10.22
CA ASN A 192 -10.76 3.49 9.11
C ASN A 192 -10.04 3.73 7.77
N SER A 193 -9.16 4.72 7.69
CA SER A 193 -8.44 5.07 6.47
C SER A 193 -7.02 4.52 6.38
N TYR A 194 -6.61 3.69 7.35
CA TYR A 194 -5.32 3.01 7.31
C TYR A 194 -5.37 1.72 6.50
N TRP A 195 -4.40 1.58 5.61
CA TRP A 195 -4.21 0.45 4.72
C TRP A 195 -2.79 -0.08 4.82
N LYS A 196 -2.60 -1.37 4.55
CA LYS A 196 -1.29 -2.01 4.48
C LYS A 196 -1.20 -2.88 3.25
N VAL A 197 -0.07 -2.89 2.56
CA VAL A 197 0.18 -3.90 1.52
C VAL A 197 0.47 -5.23 2.17
N MET A 198 -0.12 -6.30 1.65
CA MET A 198 0.04 -7.63 2.22
C MET A 198 0.55 -8.60 1.15
N GLU A 199 -0.32 -9.47 0.64
CA GLU A 199 0.04 -10.50 -0.32
C GLU A 199 0.28 -9.87 -1.71
N GLY A 200 1.26 -10.38 -2.46
CA GLY A 200 1.54 -9.82 -3.78
C GLY A 200 2.79 -10.36 -4.46
N ILE A 201 2.96 -9.93 -5.71
CA ILE A 201 4.18 -10.06 -6.48
C ILE A 201 4.83 -8.68 -6.51
N PHE A 202 5.94 -8.54 -5.81
CA PHE A 202 6.66 -7.28 -5.71
C PHE A 202 7.83 -7.23 -6.68
N MET A 203 7.95 -6.11 -7.39
CA MET A 203 9.08 -5.91 -8.29
C MET A 203 10.32 -5.49 -7.50
N LYS A 204 11.49 -5.93 -7.95
CA LYS A 204 12.75 -5.48 -7.35
C LYS A 204 12.99 -4.02 -7.73
N PRO A 205 13.49 -3.18 -6.81
CA PRO A 205 13.92 -1.84 -7.16
C PRO A 205 14.93 -1.83 -8.31
N SER A 206 14.76 -0.93 -9.27
CA SER A 206 15.69 -0.82 -10.41
C SER A 206 17.00 -0.14 -10.00
N GLU A 207 18.13 -0.55 -10.58
CA GLU A 207 19.46 0.02 -10.27
C GLU A 207 19.53 1.55 -10.50
N GLN A 208 18.78 2.09 -11.46
CA GLN A 208 18.74 3.53 -11.76
C GLN A 208 18.08 4.35 -10.64
N SER A 209 17.16 3.76 -9.89
CA SER A 209 16.59 4.40 -8.69
C SER A 209 17.60 4.50 -7.54
N ARG A 210 18.67 3.70 -7.56
CA ARG A 210 19.74 3.72 -6.54
C ARG A 210 20.71 4.87 -6.74
N THR A 211 20.99 5.25 -7.99
CA THR A 211 21.99 6.28 -8.31
C THR A 211 21.51 7.70 -8.06
N GLN A 212 20.20 7.97 -8.18
CA GLN A 212 19.63 9.28 -7.83
C GLN A 212 19.76 9.59 -6.33
N ASN A 213 19.70 8.57 -5.48
CA ASN A 213 19.82 8.72 -4.03
C ASN A 213 21.28 9.01 -3.61
N ALA A 214 22.28 8.42 -4.27
CA ALA A 214 23.69 8.64 -3.96
C ALA A 214 24.21 10.05 -4.32
N HIS A 215 23.57 10.74 -5.27
CA HIS A 215 23.99 12.07 -5.71
C HIS A 215 23.40 13.23 -4.88
N THR A 216 22.47 12.95 -3.97
CA THR A 216 21.83 14.00 -3.14
C THR A 216 22.45 14.11 -1.73
N GLU A 217 23.36 13.19 -1.36
CA GLU A 217 24.07 13.19 -0.07
C GLU A 217 25.53 13.74 -0.14
N LEU A 218 25.86 14.54 -1.15
CA LEU A 218 27.18 15.19 -1.30
C LEU A 218 27.09 16.72 -1.24
#